data_AF-G3PAR4-F1
#
_entry.id   AF-G3PAR4-F1
#
_cell.length_a   1.000
_cell.length_b   1.000
_cell.length_c   1.000
_cell.angle_alpha   90.00
_cell.angle_beta   90.00
_cell.angle_gamma   90.00
#
_symmetry.space_group_name_H-M   'P 1'
#
loop_
_entity.id
_entity.type
_entity.pdbx_description
1 polymer ?
#
loop_
_entity_poly.entity_id
_entity_poly.type
_entity_poly.pdbx_seq_one_letter_code
_entity_poly.pdbx_strand_id
1 'polypeptide(L)'
;MSEKDPEIGFKKETVSKLLSSFFKEDKTRLSGDAVLLMTEMLKIFVQEAAVRSQKQAESEDCDQVDIEHFEKILPQLVGSSPSLGIYYLLLFKIHPIVIMRLLWFSLIAAPVILML
;
A
#
# COMPACT_ATOMS: atom_id res chain seq x y z
N MET A 1 14.51 34.31 9.08
CA MET A 1 13.21 34.30 8.38
C MET A 1 12.87 32.84 8.15
N SER A 2 11.82 32.32 8.78
CA SER A 2 11.40 30.93 8.59
C SER A 2 10.70 30.83 7.25
N GLU A 3 11.37 30.29 6.25
CA GLU A 3 10.71 29.81 5.04
C GLU A 3 9.69 28.77 5.51
N LYS A 4 8.41 29.12 5.42
CA LYS A 4 7.35 28.13 5.60
C LYS A 4 7.48 27.21 4.39
N ASP A 5 7.91 25.98 4.63
CA ASP A 5 7.83 24.91 3.63
C ASP A 5 6.48 25.00 2.93
N PRO A 6 6.43 24.93 1.58
CA PRO A 6 5.16 24.91 0.89
C PRO A 6 4.37 23.73 1.44
N GLU A 7 3.21 24.00 2.02
CA GLU A 7 2.33 22.97 2.54
C GLU A 7 1.87 22.10 1.35
N ILE A 8 2.59 20.99 1.11
CA ILE A 8 2.26 20.04 0.06
C ILE A 8 0.98 19.32 0.50
N GLY A 9 -0.12 19.67 -0.15
CA GLY A 9 -1.44 19.17 0.18
C GLY A 9 -2.45 19.44 -0.94
N PHE A 10 -3.62 18.83 -0.83
CA PHE A 10 -4.69 19.03 -1.80
C PHE A 10 -5.35 20.40 -1.60
N LYS A 11 -5.61 21.12 -2.70
CA LYS A 11 -6.44 22.33 -2.63
C LYS A 11 -7.86 21.94 -2.22
N LYS A 12 -8.41 22.63 -1.22
CA LYS A 12 -9.77 22.39 -0.71
C LYS A 12 -10.82 22.41 -1.82
N GLU A 13 -10.69 23.33 -2.78
CA GLU A 13 -11.58 23.42 -3.94
C GLU A 13 -11.57 22.15 -4.79
N THR A 14 -10.40 21.53 -4.98
CA THR A 14 -10.25 20.27 -5.71
C THR A 14 -10.94 19.14 -4.95
N VAL A 15 -10.71 19.03 -3.64
CA VAL A 15 -11.34 17.99 -2.80
C VAL A 15 -12.85 18.14 -2.79
N SER A 16 -13.35 19.38 -2.66
CA SER A 16 -14.78 19.65 -2.72
C SER A 16 -15.40 19.24 -4.06
N LYS A 17 -14.78 19.61 -5.19
CA LYS A 17 -15.28 19.23 -6.53
C LYS A 17 -15.21 17.72 -6.76
N LEU A 18 -14.12 17.08 -6.33
CA LEU A 18 -13.93 15.64 -6.41
C LEU A 18 -15.07 14.92 -5.69
N LEU A 19 -15.32 15.25 -4.42
CA LEU A 19 -16.35 14.59 -3.63
C LEU A 19 -17.76 14.86 -4.18
N SER A 20 -18.05 16.10 -4.58
CA SER A 20 -19.33 16.45 -5.20
C SER A 20 -19.60 15.70 -6.51
N SER A 21 -18.55 15.35 -7.26
CA SER A 21 -18.69 14.55 -8.49
C SER A 21 -19.19 13.12 -8.26
N PHE A 22 -19.11 12.61 -7.03
CA PHE A 22 -19.56 11.24 -6.69
C PHE A 22 -20.87 11.21 -5.90
N PHE A 23 -21.49 12.37 -5.63
CA PHE A 23 -22.78 12.43 -4.96
C PHE A 23 -23.90 12.01 -5.90
N LYS A 24 -24.74 11.08 -5.43
CA LYS A 24 -25.90 10.57 -6.18
C LYS A 24 -27.12 11.50 -6.08
N GLU A 25 -27.16 12.33 -5.05
CA GLU A 25 -28.26 13.26 -4.78
C GLU A 25 -27.78 14.70 -4.90
N ASP A 26 -28.45 15.50 -5.73
CA ASP A 26 -28.10 16.90 -6.00
C ASP A 26 -28.18 17.82 -4.77
N LYS A 27 -28.88 17.39 -3.72
CA LYS A 27 -29.02 18.15 -2.45
C LYS A 27 -27.88 17.89 -1.47
N THR A 28 -27.00 16.94 -1.76
CA THR A 28 -25.87 16.61 -0.87
C THR A 28 -24.90 17.78 -0.82
N ARG A 29 -24.64 18.30 0.37
CA ARG A 29 -23.71 19.41 0.60
C ARG A 29 -22.62 18.99 1.57
N LEU A 30 -21.41 19.46 1.31
CA LEU A 30 -20.26 19.32 2.21
C LEU A 30 -20.10 20.61 3.02
N SER A 31 -19.92 20.49 4.33
CA SER A 31 -19.51 21.62 5.16
C SER A 31 -18.04 21.96 4.94
N GLY A 32 -17.63 23.20 5.23
CA GLY A 32 -16.22 23.63 5.12
C GLY A 32 -15.27 22.77 5.97
N ASP A 33 -15.71 22.40 7.17
CA ASP A 33 -14.94 21.54 8.08
C ASP A 33 -14.83 20.09 7.56
N ALA A 34 -15.88 19.57 6.91
CA ALA A 34 -15.81 18.26 6.26
C ALA A 34 -14.81 18.28 5.11
N VAL A 35 -14.79 19.34 4.29
CA VAL A 35 -13.80 19.47 3.20
C VAL A 35 -12.38 19.52 3.75
N LEU A 36 -12.15 20.22 4.86
CA LEU A 36 -10.87 20.25 5.57
C LEU A 36 -10.41 18.86 6.01
N LEU A 37 -11.28 18.13 6.70
CA LEU A 37 -10.98 16.78 7.16
C LEU A 37 -10.70 15.82 6.00
N MET A 38 -11.49 15.91 4.92
CA MET A 38 -11.28 15.09 3.73
C MET A 38 -9.99 15.43 2.99
N THR A 39 -9.56 16.70 3.05
CA THR A 39 -8.27 17.14 2.50
C THR A 39 -7.11 16.46 3.22
N GLU A 40 -7.13 16.47 4.56
CA GLU A 40 -6.12 15.77 5.35
C GLU A 40 -6.19 14.25 5.19
N MET A 41 -7.40 13.68 5.14
CA MET A 41 -7.58 12.24 4.93
C MET A 41 -6.96 11.78 3.59
N LEU A 42 -7.21 12.51 2.50
CA LEU A 42 -6.61 12.20 1.20
C LEU A 42 -5.08 12.32 1.22
N LYS A 43 -4.55 13.33 1.93
CA LYS A 43 -3.11 13.51 2.10
C LYS A 43 -2.48 12.32 2.83
N ILE A 44 -3.06 11.92 3.96
CA ILE A 44 -2.59 10.75 4.73
C ILE A 44 -2.70 9.48 3.89
N PHE A 45 -3.79 9.30 3.14
CA PHE A 45 -3.99 8.14 2.28
C PHE A 45 -2.88 8.01 1.22
N VAL A 46 -2.52 9.10 0.54
CA VAL A 46 -1.43 9.10 -0.45
C VAL A 46 -0.06 8.90 0.20
N GLN A 47 0.17 9.48 1.37
CA GLN A 47 1.41 9.26 2.12
C GLN A 47 1.56 7.80 2.56
N GLU A 48 0.50 7.18 3.09
CA GLU A 48 0.50 5.76 3.43
C GLU A 48 0.75 4.88 2.21
N ALA A 49 0.12 5.18 1.08
CA ALA A 49 0.36 4.47 -0.18
C ALA A 49 1.85 4.55 -0.59
N ALA A 50 2.43 5.74 -0.58
CA ALA A 50 3.84 5.94 -0.95
C ALA A 50 4.80 5.21 -0.01
N VAL A 51 4.62 5.36 1.31
CA VAL A 51 5.49 4.74 2.33
C VAL A 51 5.40 3.21 2.28
N ARG A 52 4.21 2.64 2.05
CA ARG A 52 4.05 1.18 1.95
C ARG A 52 4.68 0.65 0.68
N SER A 53 4.51 1.33 -0.46
CA SER A 53 5.17 0.93 -1.70
C SER A 53 6.69 1.02 -1.61
N GLN A 54 7.21 2.05 -0.96
CA GLN A 54 8.65 2.16 -0.66
C GLN A 54 9.13 0.97 0.17
N LYS A 55 8.47 0.68 1.29
CA LYS A 55 8.83 -0.46 2.15
C LYS A 55 8.76 -1.80 1.41
N GLN A 56 7.83 -1.94 0.46
CA GLN A 56 7.74 -3.14 -0.38
C GLN A 56 8.93 -3.23 -1.33
N ALA A 57 9.32 -2.14 -1.99
CA ALA A 57 10.52 -2.10 -2.84
C ALA A 57 11.81 -2.38 -2.05
N GLU A 58 11.97 -1.77 -0.87
CA GLU A 58 13.09 -2.03 0.04
C GLU A 58 13.16 -3.51 0.46
N SER A 59 12.00 -4.16 0.66
CA SER A 59 11.95 -5.58 1.03
C SER A 59 12.34 -6.53 -0.13
N GLU A 60 12.31 -6.02 -1.36
CA GLU A 60 12.68 -6.72 -2.58
C GLU A 60 14.05 -6.26 -3.11
N ASP A 61 14.81 -5.51 -2.29
CA ASP A 61 16.15 -4.98 -2.62
C ASP A 61 16.16 -4.14 -3.92
N CYS A 62 15.07 -3.40 -4.14
CA CYS A 62 14.88 -2.52 -5.29
C CYS A 62 15.08 -1.05 -4.89
N ASP A 63 15.90 -0.33 -5.66
CA ASP A 63 16.22 1.08 -5.44
C ASP A 63 15.07 2.05 -5.84
N GLN A 64 14.06 1.56 -6.55
CA GLN A 64 12.93 2.35 -7.04
C GLN A 64 11.59 1.64 -6.83
N VAL A 65 10.54 2.45 -6.65
CA VAL A 65 9.17 1.96 -6.53
C VAL A 65 8.55 1.80 -7.90
N ASP A 66 8.52 0.56 -8.39
CA ASP A 66 7.71 0.16 -9.53
C ASP A 66 6.25 -0.14 -9.18
N ILE A 67 5.40 -0.19 -10.21
CA ILE A 67 3.95 -0.44 -10.11
C ILE A 67 3.65 -1.76 -9.38
N GLU A 68 4.47 -2.79 -9.58
CA GLU A 68 4.30 -4.10 -8.94
C GLU A 68 4.34 -4.02 -7.40
N HIS A 69 5.18 -3.14 -6.85
CA HIS A 69 5.25 -2.91 -5.40
C HIS A 69 3.96 -2.26 -4.87
N PHE A 70 3.38 -1.34 -5.64
CA PHE A 70 2.10 -0.72 -5.29
C PHE A 70 0.95 -1.74 -5.35
N GLU A 71 0.89 -2.55 -6.40
CA GLU A 71 -0.13 -3.60 -6.54
C GLU A 71 -0.13 -4.60 -5.38
N LYS A 72 1.07 -4.95 -4.87
CA LYS A 72 1.22 -5.83 -3.71
C LYS A 72 0.66 -5.22 -2.42
N ILE A 73 0.74 -3.89 -2.24
CA ILE A 73 0.24 -3.22 -1.03
C ILE A 73 -1.22 -2.78 -1.14
N LEU A 74 -1.80 -2.74 -2.34
CA LEU A 74 -3.19 -2.34 -2.58
C LEU A 74 -4.19 -3.08 -1.68
N PRO A 75 -4.15 -4.43 -1.52
CA PRO A 75 -5.10 -5.14 -0.68
C PRO A 75 -5.12 -4.66 0.77
N GLN A 76 -3.95 -4.30 1.32
CA GLN A 76 -3.82 -3.80 2.69
C GLN A 76 -4.12 -2.31 2.82
N LEU A 77 -3.95 -1.55 1.72
CA LEU A 77 -4.24 -0.12 1.67
C LEU A 77 -5.74 0.16 1.63
N VAL A 78 -6.51 -0.62 0.85
CA VAL A 78 -7.97 -0.42 0.70
C VAL A 78 -8.82 -1.42 1.49
N GLY A 79 -8.23 -2.53 1.96
CA GLY A 79 -8.94 -3.62 2.60
C GLY A 79 -8.50 -3.83 4.06
N SER A 80 -9.02 -3.03 4.97
CA SER A 80 -8.93 -3.31 6.42
C SER A 80 -10.01 -4.31 6.84
N SER A 81 -9.97 -5.54 6.31
CA SER A 81 -10.72 -6.67 6.90
C SER A 81 -9.71 -7.60 7.58
N PRO A 82 -9.63 -7.62 8.93
CA PRO A 82 -8.59 -8.33 9.67
C PRO A 82 -8.66 -9.86 9.52
N SER A 83 -9.66 -10.42 8.83
CA SER A 83 -9.78 -11.85 8.60
C SER A 83 -9.01 -12.37 7.37
N LEU A 84 -8.67 -11.53 6.39
CA LEU A 84 -7.89 -11.96 5.20
C LEU A 84 -6.49 -11.32 5.11
N GLY A 85 -6.29 -10.12 5.67
CA GLY A 85 -5.00 -9.43 5.59
C GLY A 85 -3.85 -10.18 6.27
N ILE A 86 -4.12 -10.92 7.35
CA ILE A 86 -3.11 -11.69 8.09
C ILE A 86 -2.65 -12.91 7.28
N TYR A 87 -3.54 -13.53 6.49
CA TYR A 87 -3.18 -14.67 5.65
C TYR A 87 -2.26 -14.26 4.51
N TYR A 88 -2.49 -13.11 3.88
CA TYR A 88 -1.60 -12.56 2.85
C TYR A 88 -0.29 -12.01 3.43
N LEU A 89 -0.31 -11.38 4.61
CA LEU A 89 0.90 -10.93 5.29
C LEU A 89 1.78 -12.10 5.75
N LEU A 90 1.18 -13.20 6.26
CA LEU A 90 1.90 -14.45 6.51
C LEU A 90 2.44 -15.03 5.20
N LEU A 91 1.65 -15.08 4.13
CA LEU A 91 2.09 -15.64 2.84
C LEU A 91 3.29 -14.87 2.26
N PHE A 92 3.29 -13.54 2.34
CA PHE A 92 4.38 -12.70 1.83
C PHE A 92 5.65 -12.77 2.69
N LYS A 93 5.51 -12.81 4.03
CA LYS A 93 6.67 -12.88 4.95
C LYS A 93 7.30 -14.28 4.99
N ILE A 94 6.54 -15.32 4.64
CA ILE A 94 6.98 -16.72 4.64
C ILE A 94 7.62 -17.12 3.29
N HIS A 95 7.37 -16.39 2.20
CA HIS A 95 7.82 -16.74 0.85
C HIS A 95 9.34 -16.92 0.69
N PRO A 96 10.25 -16.02 1.16
CA PRO A 96 11.69 -16.26 1.00
C PRO A 96 12.18 -17.47 1.82
N ILE A 97 11.59 -17.73 2.99
CA ILE A 97 11.99 -18.82 3.89
C ILE A 97 11.48 -20.18 3.40
N VAL A 98 10.23 -20.26 2.93
CA VAL A 98 9.63 -21.52 2.46
C VAL A 98 10.13 -21.88 1.06
N ILE A 99 10.34 -20.90 0.17
CA ILE A 99 11.00 -21.16 -1.11
C ILE A 99 12.45 -21.55 -0.92
N MET A 100 13.23 -20.88 -0.04
CA MET A 100 14.57 -21.36 0.28
C MET A 100 14.57 -22.76 0.89
N ARG A 101 13.64 -23.09 1.80
CA ARG A 101 13.56 -24.45 2.36
C ARG A 101 13.16 -25.50 1.33
N LEU A 102 12.24 -25.20 0.41
CA LEU A 102 11.83 -26.12 -0.67
C LEU A 102 12.93 -26.31 -1.72
N LEU A 103 13.60 -25.23 -2.15
CA LEU A 103 14.76 -25.31 -3.03
C LEU A 103 15.93 -26.04 -2.37
N TRP A 104 16.21 -25.77 -1.09
CA TRP A 104 17.24 -26.45 -0.31
C TRP A 104 16.93 -27.94 -0.13
N PHE A 105 15.66 -28.29 0.13
CA PHE A 105 15.23 -29.69 0.18
C PHE A 105 15.38 -30.38 -1.18
N SER A 106 15.01 -29.70 -2.27
CA SER A 106 15.11 -30.28 -3.62
C SER A 106 16.55 -30.42 -4.10
N LEU A 107 17.45 -29.50 -3.73
CA LEU A 107 18.87 -29.53 -4.12
C LEU A 107 19.69 -30.54 -3.30
N ILE A 108 19.31 -30.80 -2.04
CA ILE A 108 20.00 -31.78 -1.16
C ILE A 108 19.41 -33.18 -1.30
N ALA A 109 18.11 -33.33 -1.55
CA ALA A 109 17.49 -34.65 -1.70
C ALA A 109 17.76 -35.29 -3.08
N ALA A 110 18.03 -34.50 -4.12
CA ALA A 110 18.30 -35.00 -5.46
C ALA A 110 19.50 -35.97 -5.57
N PRO A 111 20.67 -35.73 -4.94
CA PRO A 111 21.79 -36.67 -5.01
C PRO A 111 21.63 -37.93 -4.13
N VAL A 112 20.77 -37.91 -3.10
CA VAL A 112 20.59 -39.06 -2.19
C VAL A 112 19.62 -40.09 -2.77
N ILE A 113 18.65 -39.65 -3.59
CA ILE A 113 17.66 -40.55 -4.21
C ILE A 113 18.25 -41.28 -5.45
N LEU A 114 19.34 -40.78 -6.05
CA LEU A 114 19.98 -41.42 -7.22
C LEU A 114 21.06 -42.46 -6.86
N MET A 115 21.38 -42.62 -5.56
CA MET A 115 22.35 -43.61 -5.06
C MET A 115 21.70 -44.81 -4.35
N LEU A 116 20.37 -44.93 -4.38
CA LEU A 116 19.58 -46.11 -3.98
C LEU A 116 18.91 -46.74 -5.19
#